data_AF-A0AAJ2CMC0-F1
#
_entry.id   AF-A0AAJ2CMC0-F1
#
_cell.length_a   1.000
_cell.length_b   1.000
_cell.length_c   1.000
_cell.angle_alpha   90.00
_cell.angle_beta   90.00
_cell.angle_gamma   90.00
#
_symmetry.space_group_name_H-M   'P 1'
#
loop_
_entity.id
_entity.type
_entity.pdbx_description
1 polymer ?
#
loop_
_entity_poly.entity_id
_entity_poly.type
_entity_poly.pdbx_seq_one_letter_code
_entity_poly.pdbx_strand_id
1 'polypeptide(L)'
;MGRLHVDRTLKAKSVDAVFATGDCAHAATDDEGNVAMMSCQHAMNLGRSAGHNAAADLTGEAMIPYAQPKYVTCLDLGPWGAVYTEGWDR
;
A
#
# COMPACT_ATOMS: atom_id res chain seq x y z
N MET A 1 -2.63 -15.44 1.68
CA MET A 1 -3.83 -15.74 0.85
C MET A 1 -4.96 -14.83 1.29
N GLY A 2 -5.84 -14.40 0.37
CA GLY A 2 -7.01 -13.57 0.71
C GLY A 2 -6.89 -12.06 0.42
N ARG A 3 -5.85 -11.61 -0.30
CA ARG A 3 -5.69 -10.20 -0.69
C ARG A 3 -6.04 -10.03 -2.17
N LEU A 4 -6.71 -8.93 -2.52
CA LEU A 4 -7.04 -8.55 -3.89
C LEU A 4 -5.78 -8.06 -4.59
N HIS A 5 -5.40 -8.70 -5.69
CA HIS A 5 -4.32 -8.19 -6.53
C HIS A 5 -4.77 -6.91 -7.23
N VAL A 6 -3.99 -5.86 -7.06
CA VAL A 6 -4.25 -4.56 -7.70
C VAL A 6 -3.17 -4.22 -8.71
N ASP A 7 -3.46 -3.28 -9.60
CA ASP A 7 -2.46 -2.64 -10.45
C ASP A 7 -1.75 -1.49 -9.72
N ARG A 8 -0.89 -0.73 -10.44
CA ARG A 8 -0.15 0.40 -9.88
C ARG A 8 -1.06 1.58 -9.49
N THR A 9 -2.29 1.64 -9.96
CA THR A 9 -3.28 2.67 -9.58
C THR A 9 -4.18 2.23 -8.42
N LEU A 10 -3.97 1.01 -7.90
CA LEU A 10 -4.75 0.36 -6.85
C LEU A 10 -6.15 -0.11 -7.28
N LYS A 11 -6.42 -0.21 -8.60
CA LYS A 11 -7.60 -0.88 -9.13
C LYS A 11 -7.47 -2.39 -9.00
N ALA A 12 -8.54 -3.06 -8.59
CA ALA A 12 -8.61 -4.52 -8.51
C ALA A 12 -8.47 -5.11 -9.92
N LYS A 13 -7.54 -6.06 -10.08
CA LYS A 13 -7.39 -6.77 -11.35
C LYS A 13 -8.71 -7.46 -11.67
N SER A 14 -9.20 -7.27 -12.90
CA SER A 14 -10.47 -7.80 -13.43
C SER A 14 -11.75 -7.05 -13.05
N VAL A 15 -11.69 -5.96 -12.27
CA VAL A 15 -12.88 -5.13 -11.97
C VAL A 15 -12.52 -3.64 -11.97
N ASP A 16 -12.77 -2.96 -13.10
CA ASP A 16 -12.33 -1.57 -13.34
C ASP A 16 -12.95 -0.53 -12.39
N ALA A 17 -14.12 -0.83 -11.82
CA ALA A 17 -14.84 0.06 -10.91
C ALA A 17 -14.47 -0.13 -9.44
N VAL A 18 -13.54 -1.04 -9.12
CA VAL A 18 -13.18 -1.37 -7.73
C VAL A 18 -11.74 -0.99 -7.47
N PHE A 19 -11.54 -0.19 -6.42
CA PHE A 19 -10.24 0.08 -5.83
C PHE A 19 -10.10 -0.69 -4.52
N ALA A 20 -8.94 -1.29 -4.28
CA ALA A 20 -8.65 -1.97 -3.03
C ALA A 20 -7.52 -1.27 -2.28
N THR A 21 -7.63 -1.22 -0.95
CA THR A 21 -6.66 -0.55 -0.09
C THR A 21 -6.46 -1.30 1.23
N GLY A 22 -5.51 -0.83 2.04
CA GLY A 22 -5.18 -1.39 3.34
C GLY A 22 -4.77 -2.86 3.25
N ASP A 23 -5.10 -3.60 4.31
CA ASP A 23 -4.73 -5.00 4.46
C ASP A 23 -5.34 -5.93 3.41
N CYS A 24 -6.44 -5.50 2.77
CA CYS A 24 -7.11 -6.25 1.72
C CYS A 24 -6.37 -6.19 0.37
N ALA A 25 -5.53 -5.20 0.12
CA ALA A 25 -4.92 -4.98 -1.19
C ALA A 25 -3.52 -5.59 -1.26
N HIS A 26 -3.25 -6.46 -2.23
CA HIS A 26 -1.91 -6.90 -2.60
C HIS A 26 -1.34 -5.93 -3.65
N ALA A 27 -0.67 -4.89 -3.17
CA ALA A 27 -0.15 -3.79 -3.97
C ALA A 27 1.39 -3.79 -4.00
N ALA A 28 1.97 -3.60 -5.18
CA ALA A 28 3.41 -3.40 -5.33
C ALA A 28 3.80 -1.99 -4.84
N THR A 29 4.82 -1.90 -3.99
CA THR A 29 5.31 -0.63 -3.44
C THR A 29 6.35 0.05 -4.32
N ASP A 30 7.01 -0.72 -5.17
CA ASP A 30 8.08 -0.32 -6.07
C ASP A 30 8.13 -1.28 -7.27
N ASP A 31 9.17 -1.15 -8.09
CA ASP A 31 9.43 -2.03 -9.24
C ASP A 31 10.44 -3.14 -8.90
N GLU A 32 10.86 -3.27 -7.63
CA GLU A 32 11.85 -4.25 -7.16
C GLU A 32 11.19 -5.55 -6.65
N GLY A 33 9.86 -5.61 -6.70
CA GLY A 33 9.07 -6.78 -6.29
C GLY A 33 8.58 -6.71 -4.84
N ASN A 34 8.81 -5.61 -4.13
CA ASN A 34 8.29 -5.44 -2.79
C ASN A 34 6.78 -5.17 -2.84
N VAL A 35 6.08 -5.74 -1.86
CA VAL A 35 4.63 -5.63 -1.74
C VAL A 35 4.26 -5.07 -0.39
N ALA A 36 3.21 -4.25 -0.36
CA ALA A 36 2.73 -3.63 0.86
C ALA A 36 2.47 -4.70 1.93
N MET A 37 2.92 -4.44 3.14
CA MET A 37 2.63 -5.28 4.31
C MET A 37 1.26 -4.92 4.89
N MET A 38 0.64 -5.87 5.60
CA MET A 38 -0.56 -5.60 6.39
C MET A 38 -0.16 -4.80 7.63
N SER A 39 -0.13 -3.48 7.49
CA SER A 39 0.27 -2.55 8.54
C SER A 39 -0.36 -1.18 8.34
N CYS A 40 -0.59 -0.46 9.43
CA CYS A 40 -1.11 0.92 9.38
C CYS A 40 -0.23 1.83 8.51
N GLN A 41 1.08 1.63 8.53
CA GLN A 41 2.04 2.39 7.73
C GLN A 41 1.75 2.30 6.22
N HIS A 42 1.41 1.12 5.72
CA HIS A 42 1.02 0.97 4.31
C HIS A 42 -0.42 1.36 4.09
N ALA A 43 -1.33 0.98 4.99
CA ALA A 43 -2.75 1.24 4.85
C ALA A 43 -3.08 2.74 4.73
N MET A 44 -2.38 3.61 5.45
CA MET A 44 -2.58 5.07 5.34
C MET A 44 -2.27 5.60 3.94
N ASN A 45 -1.13 5.23 3.37
CA ASN A 45 -0.71 5.71 2.04
C ASN A 45 -1.51 5.04 0.92
N LEU A 46 -1.78 3.74 1.04
CA LEU A 46 -2.70 3.04 0.14
C LEU A 46 -4.08 3.71 0.14
N GLY A 47 -4.61 4.09 1.32
CA GLY A 47 -5.92 4.73 1.45
C GLY A 47 -5.96 6.08 0.73
N ARG A 48 -4.92 6.89 0.92
CA ARG A 48 -4.75 8.17 0.22
C ARG A 48 -4.70 8.00 -1.29
N SER A 49 -3.84 7.11 -1.80
CA SER A 49 -3.69 6.90 -3.25
C SER A 49 -4.94 6.31 -3.89
N ALA A 50 -5.57 5.30 -3.26
CA ALA A 50 -6.79 4.69 -3.78
C ALA A 50 -7.94 5.69 -3.79
N GLY A 51 -8.12 6.48 -2.74
CA GLY A 51 -9.15 7.52 -2.67
C GLY A 51 -8.95 8.62 -3.72
N HIS A 52 -7.72 9.08 -3.92
CA HIS A 52 -7.38 10.01 -5.00
C HIS A 52 -7.76 9.44 -6.36
N ASN A 53 -7.31 8.22 -6.67
CA ASN A 53 -7.52 7.61 -7.98
C ASN A 53 -8.99 7.26 -8.24
N ALA A 54 -9.74 6.87 -7.20
CA ALA A 54 -11.18 6.70 -7.31
C ALA A 54 -11.89 8.03 -7.67
N ALA A 55 -11.48 9.15 -7.06
CA ALA A 55 -12.01 10.45 -7.43
C ALA A 55 -11.62 10.86 -8.86
N ALA A 56 -10.35 10.65 -9.25
CA ALA A 56 -9.86 10.95 -10.58
C ALA A 56 -10.60 10.15 -11.67
N ASP A 57 -10.85 8.86 -11.43
CA ASP A 57 -11.61 7.99 -12.33
C ASP A 57 -13.04 8.48 -12.53
N LEU A 58 -13.68 8.98 -11.46
CA LEU A 58 -15.03 9.55 -11.52
C LEU A 58 -15.09 10.87 -12.29
N THR A 59 -14.03 11.68 -12.23
CA THR A 59 -13.98 12.99 -12.92
C THR A 59 -13.33 12.93 -14.30
N GLY A 60 -12.85 11.75 -14.74
CA GLY A 60 -12.13 11.58 -15.99
C GLY A 60 -10.71 12.16 -15.98
N GLU A 61 -10.14 12.40 -14.80
CA GLU A 61 -8.78 12.87 -14.60
C GLU A 61 -7.77 11.70 -14.61
N ALA A 62 -6.50 12.01 -14.87
CA ALA A 62 -5.45 11.00 -14.87
C ALA A 62 -5.19 10.44 -13.46
N MET A 63 -5.20 9.11 -13.32
CA MET A 63 -4.81 8.43 -12.08
C MET A 63 -3.28 8.45 -11.89
N ILE A 64 -2.86 8.43 -10.62
CA ILE A 64 -1.45 8.48 -10.24
C ILE A 64 -0.99 7.10 -9.75
N PRO A 65 0.12 6.56 -10.27
CA PRO A 65 0.71 5.33 -9.75
C PRO A 65 1.12 5.45 -8.28
N TYR A 66 0.75 4.45 -7.49
CA TYR A 66 1.17 4.28 -6.11
C TYR A 66 2.64 3.82 -6.04
N ALA A 67 3.40 4.46 -5.15
CA ALA A 67 4.76 4.07 -4.80
C ALA A 67 5.02 4.35 -3.31
N GLN A 68 5.61 3.39 -2.61
CA GLN A 68 6.03 3.51 -1.22
C GLN A 68 7.26 2.62 -0.95
N PRO A 69 8.43 2.92 -1.56
CA PRO A 69 9.62 2.07 -1.45
C PRO A 69 10.19 1.99 -0.02
N LYS A 70 9.88 2.97 0.84
CA LYS A 70 10.36 3.01 2.22
C LYS A 70 9.47 2.20 3.15
N TYR A 71 10.07 1.19 3.78
CA TYR A 71 9.49 0.40 4.84
C TYR A 71 10.36 0.49 6.11
N VAL A 72 9.70 0.68 7.26
CA VAL A 72 10.33 0.82 8.56
C VAL A 72 9.55 -0.01 9.57
N THR A 73 10.21 -0.51 10.60
CA THR A 73 9.55 -1.21 11.70
C THR A 73 10.09 -0.69 13.02
N CYS A 74 9.19 -0.26 13.89
CA CYS A 74 9.51 0.08 15.28
C CYS A 74 8.87 -0.98 16.17
N LEU A 75 9.67 -1.62 17.02
CA LEU A 75 9.19 -2.53 18.05
C LEU A 75 9.46 -1.93 19.42
N ASP A 76 8.38 -1.62 20.14
CA ASP A 76 8.47 -1.24 21.54
C ASP A 76 8.84 -2.45 22.41
N LEU A 77 9.83 -2.28 23.29
CA LEU A 77 10.27 -3.27 24.27
C LEU A 77 9.94 -2.82 25.70
N GLY A 78 8.98 -1.90 25.85
CA GLY A 78 8.56 -1.38 27.14
C GLY A 78 9.69 -0.62 27.84
N PRO A 79 9.93 -0.83 29.15
CA PRO A 79 10.99 -0.13 29.88
C PRO A 79 12.41 -0.39 29.35
N TRP A 80 12.60 -1.39 28.49
CA TRP A 80 13.92 -1.78 27.97
C TRP A 80 14.27 -1.03 26.67
N GLY A 81 13.41 -0.12 26.22
CA GLY A 81 13.62 0.73 25.06
C GLY A 81 12.84 0.26 23.84
N ALA A 82 13.40 0.47 22.65
CA ALA A 82 12.77 0.09 21.39
C ALA A 82 13.83 -0.34 20.37
N VAL A 83 13.41 -1.15 19.40
CA VAL A 83 14.21 -1.52 18.23
C VAL A 83 13.62 -0.86 17.00
N TYR A 84 14.48 -0.20 16.22
CA TYR A 84 14.13 0.40 14.94
C TYR A 84 14.90 -0.32 13.83
N THR A 85 14.18 -0.71 12.78
CA THR A 85 14.76 -1.30 11.57
C THR A 85 14.19 -0.65 10.32
N GLU A 86 14.98 -0.64 9.26
CA GLU A 86 14.57 -0.22 7.92
C GLU A 86 14.85 -1.33 6.92
N GLY A 87 14.19 -1.28 5.78
CA GLY A 87 14.43 -2.18 4.67
C GLY A 87 13.50 -3.39 4.64
N TRP A 88 13.66 -4.19 3.59
CA TRP A 88 12.74 -5.27 3.22
C TRP A 88 13.24 -6.65 3.61
N ASP A 89 14.51 -6.76 4.02
CA ASP A 89 15.11 -8.00 4.50
C ASP A 89 14.41 -8.47 5.78
N ARG A 90 14.18 -9.78 5.86
CA ARG A 90 13.45 -10.44 6.95
C ARG A 90 14.28 -11.53 7.61
#